data_AF-X6DTE6-F1
#
_entry.id   AF-X6DTE6-F1
#
_cell.length_a   1.000
_cell.length_b   1.000
_cell.length_c   1.000
_cell.angle_alpha   90.00
_cell.angle_beta   90.00
_cell.angle_gamma   90.00
#
_symmetry.space_group_name_H-M   'P 1'
#
loop_
_entity.id
_entity.type
_entity.pdbx_description
1 polymer ?
#
loop_
_entity_poly.entity_id
_entity_poly.type
_entity_poly.pdbx_seq_one_letter_code
_entity_poly.pdbx_strand_id
1 'polypeptide(L)' 'MIEDMTVRDLSPATQQSYLYAVVKFSRYFGRSPDRLGLDDIHAFQVHLMSRGISWSGLN' A
#
# COMPACT_ATOMS: atom_id res chain seq x y z
N MET A 1 4.36 -11.74 -3.66
CA MET A 1 3.57 -11.01 -2.65
C MET A 1 2.61 -11.91 -1.89
N ILE A 2 1.56 -12.50 -2.50
CA ILE A 2 0.63 -13.40 -1.77
C ILE A 2 1.38 -14.59 -1.16
N GLU A 3 2.30 -15.19 -1.92
CA GLU A 3 3.16 -16.27 -1.46
C GLU A 3 4.00 -15.85 -0.25
N ASP A 4 4.71 -14.72 -0.33
CA ASP A 4 5.49 -14.17 0.78
C ASP A 4 4.64 -13.93 2.04
N MET A 5 3.42 -13.44 1.86
CA MET A 5 2.49 -13.20 2.97
C MET A 5 1.97 -14.51 3.58
N THR A 6 1.79 -15.54 2.76
CA THR A 6 1.36 -16.88 3.21
C THR A 6 2.48 -17.58 3.98
N VAL A 7 3.72 -17.48 3.52
CA VAL A 7 4.90 -17.99 4.25
C VAL A 7 5.05 -17.32 5.62
N ARG A 8 4.63 -16.05 5.73
CA ARG A 8 4.62 -15.28 6.99
C ARG A 8 3.37 -15.51 7.86
N ASP A 9 2.50 -16.47 7.50
CA ASP A 9 1.27 -16.80 8.21
C ASP A 9 0.31 -15.61 8.39
N LEU A 10 0.28 -14.68 7.42
CA LEU A 10 -0.65 -13.57 7.44
C LEU A 10 -2.06 -14.05 7.08
N SER A 11 -3.04 -13.69 7.91
CA SER A 11 -4.44 -14.04 7.69
C SER A 11 -4.94 -13.60 6.31
N PRO A 12 -5.91 -14.30 5.70
CA PRO A 12 -6.48 -13.89 4.41
C PRO A 12 -7.01 -12.44 4.41
N ALA A 13 -7.56 -11.97 5.53
CA ALA A 13 -8.03 -10.59 5.67
C ALA A 13 -6.87 -9.58 5.65
N THR A 14 -5.75 -9.92 6.30
CA THR A 14 -4.51 -9.12 6.24
C THR A 14 -3.94 -9.09 4.84
N GLN A 15 -3.93 -10.24 4.14
CA GLN A 15 -3.50 -10.34 2.75
C GLN A 15 -4.31 -9.42 1.83
N GLN A 16 -5.64 -9.49 1.92
CA GLN A 16 -6.52 -8.63 1.15
C GLN A 16 -6.31 -7.14 1.46
N SER A 17 -6.11 -6.79 2.73
CA SER A 17 -5.89 -5.40 3.13
C SER A 17 -4.59 -4.83 2.55
N TYR A 18 -3.50 -5.61 2.55
CA TYR A 18 -2.23 -5.16 1.98
C TYR A 18 -2.28 -5.10 0.45
N LEU A 19 -2.92 -6.09 -0.20
CA LEU A 19 -3.15 -6.03 -1.64
C LEU A 19 -3.96 -4.79 -2.03
N TYR A 20 -5.00 -4.46 -1.26
CA TYR A 20 -5.79 -3.25 -1.48
C TYR A 20 -4.93 -1.99 -1.39
N ALA A 21 -4.06 -1.89 -0.37
CA ALA A 21 -3.14 -0.76 -0.22
C ALA A 21 -2.17 -0.63 -1.42
N VAL A 22 -1.56 -1.73 -1.85
CA VAL A 22 -0.62 -1.73 -3.00
C VAL A 22 -1.33 -1.41 -4.31
N VAL A 23 -2.54 -1.92 -4.53
CA VAL A 23 -3.34 -1.58 -5.71
C VAL A 23 -3.70 -0.09 -5.72
N LYS A 24 -4.12 0.46 -4.58
CA LYS A 24 -4.44 1.89 -4.45
C LYS A 24 -3.21 2.77 -4.74
N PHE A 25 -2.06 2.39 -4.20
CA PHE A 25 -0.78 3.05 -4.44
C PHE A 25 -0.39 3.02 -5.93
N SER A 26 -0.43 1.83 -6.55
CA SER A 26 -0.11 1.65 -7.98
C SER A 26 -1.04 2.46 -8.89
N ARG A 27 -2.34 2.47 -8.57
CA ARG A 27 -3.35 3.25 -9.31
C ARG A 27 -3.12 4.76 -9.23
N TYR A 28 -2.66 5.27 -8.10
CA TYR A 28 -2.37 6.70 -7.94
C TYR A 28 -1.25 7.14 -8.90
N PHE A 29 -0.24 6.32 -9.11
CA PHE A 29 0.88 6.64 -10.01
C PHE A 29 0.72 6.12 -11.45
N GLY A 30 -0.29 5.29 -11.72
CA GLY A 30 -0.47 4.64 -13.02
C GLY A 30 0.68 3.72 -13.44
N ARG A 31 1.46 3.23 -12.46
CA ARG A 31 2.67 2.43 -12.67
C ARG A 31 2.58 1.14 -11.86
N SER A 32 3.22 0.09 -12.38
CA SER A 32 3.34 -1.19 -11.68
C SER A 32 4.13 -1.00 -10.37
N PRO A 33 3.75 -1.68 -9.27
CA PRO A 33 4.37 -1.45 -7.95
C PRO A 33 5.87 -1.77 -7.90
N ASP A 34 6.37 -2.64 -8.77
CA ASP A 34 7.81 -2.93 -8.96
C ASP A 34 8.61 -1.74 -9.53
N ARG A 35 7.94 -0.70 -10.03
CA ARG A 35 8.56 0.53 -10.56
C ARG A 35 8.41 1.73 -9.65
N LEU A 36 7.89 1.54 -8.44
CA LEU A 36 7.62 2.61 -7.48
C LEU A 36 8.59 2.49 -6.29
N GLY A 37 9.17 3.61 -5.89
CA GLY A 37 10.21 3.68 -4.86
C GLY A 37 9.80 4.46 -3.61
N LEU A 38 10.80 4.78 -2.79
CA LEU A 38 10.61 5.53 -1.54
C LEU A 38 10.04 6.94 -1.77
N ASP A 39 10.47 7.63 -2.83
CA ASP A 39 9.95 8.95 -3.17
C ASP A 39 8.46 8.91 -3.53
N ASP A 40 8.03 7.86 -4.25
CA ASP A 40 6.62 7.64 -4.57
C ASP A 40 5.80 7.34 -3.28
N ILE A 41 6.36 6.57 -2.34
CA ILE A 41 5.72 6.31 -1.03
C ILE A 41 5.49 7.62 -0.29
N HIS A 42 6.52 8.47 -0.19
CA HIS A 42 6.40 9.76 0.50
C HIS A 42 5.35 10.65 -0.17
N ALA A 43 5.38 10.78 -1.50
CA ALA A 43 4.38 11.56 -2.23
C ALA A 43 2.95 11.03 -1.99
N PHE A 44 2.78 9.71 -1.94
CA PHE A 44 1.49 9.10 -1.65
C PHE A 44 1.03 9.32 -0.20
N GLN A 45 1.93 9.24 0.78
CA GLN A 45 1.60 9.55 2.18
C GLN A 45 1.13 11.00 2.33
N VAL A 46 1.82 11.95 1.70
CA VAL A 46 1.38 13.37 1.65
C VAL A 46 0.00 13.50 1.01
N HIS A 47 -0.24 12.81 -0.11
CA HIS A 47 -1.56 12.78 -0.74
C HIS A 47 -2.65 12.26 0.22
N LEU A 48 -2.41 11.14 0.90
CA LEU A 48 -3.39 10.57 1.85
C LEU A 48 -3.66 11.50 3.04
N MET A 49 -2.64 12.16 3.58
CA MET A 49 -2.80 13.16 4.66
C MET A 49 -3.64 14.34 4.19
N SER A 50 -3.41 14.87 2.98
CA SER A 50 -4.22 15.95 2.41
C SER A 50 -5.70 15.58 2.22
N ARG A 51 -6.01 14.28 2.17
CA ARG A 51 -7.38 13.75 2.07
C ARG A 51 -8.02 13.44 3.43
N GLY A 52 -7.35 13.75 4.53
CA GLY A 52 -7.88 13.60 5.89
C GLY A 52 -7.80 12.18 6.45
N ILE A 53 -6.94 11.30 5.92
CA ILE A 53 -6.66 10.02 6.57
C ILE A 53 -5.93 10.25 7.90
N SER A 54 -6.36 9.56 8.96
CA SER A 54 -5.71 9.58 10.26
C SER A 54 -4.35 8.88 10.22
N TRP A 55 -3.47 9.19 11.19
CA TRP A 55 -2.17 8.51 11.31
C TRP A 55 -2.29 6.98 11.44
N SER A 56 -3.35 6.51 12.09
CA SER A 56 -3.68 5.08 12.22
C SER A 56 -4.16 4.43 10.92
N GLY A 57 -4.62 5.19 9.93
CA GLY A 57 -4.92 4.68 8.59
C GLY A 57 -3.71 4.70 7.66
N LEU A 58 -2.61 5.31 8.10
CA LEU A 58 -1.32 5.37 7.39
C LEU A 58 -0.33 4.31 7.88
N ASN A 59 -0.43 3.86 9.14
CA ASN A 59 0.42 2.81 9.75
C ASN A 59 -0.38 1.53 10.01
#